data_AF-A0A935M9T8-F1
#
_entry.id   AF-A0A935M9T8-F1
#
_cell.length_a   1.000
_cell.length_b   1.000
_cell.length_c   1.000
_cell.angle_alpha   90.00
_cell.angle_beta   90.00
_cell.angle_gamma   90.00
#
_symmetry.space_group_name_H-M   'P 1'
#
loop_
_entity.id
_entity.type
_entity.pdbx_description
1 polymer ?
#
loop_
_entity_poly.entity_id
_entity_poly.type
_entity_poly.pdbx_seq_one_letter_code
_entity_poly.pdbx_strand_id
1 'polypeptide(L)'
;MIRGHGLYRYDTVNSSSHELGQDIVTLLIGTPLLITGIVLSLKGTLRGQLLLTGVLGYFLYTYASMCFLTAFNPFFLVYVALFSLSLFGFILSMKNLDVDEVASHIQDGFPRRAIATYFIIVAVFLTLAWLGLVASPSLTWTPPNGLESAITMVIQALDLGILVPTACITASLLIKKQAWGYALSPP
;
A
#
# COMPACT_ATOMS: atom_id res chain seq x y z
N MET A 1 11.44 3.64 23.95
CA MET A 1 11.97 2.41 24.57
C MET A 1 12.02 1.32 23.51
N ILE A 2 13.07 0.51 23.48
CA ILE A 2 13.17 -0.66 22.59
C ILE A 2 12.42 -1.87 23.17
N ARG A 3 11.96 -2.78 22.32
CA ARG A 3 11.21 -3.97 22.75
C ARG A 3 12.08 -4.96 23.54
N GLY A 4 13.30 -5.22 23.08
CA GLY A 4 14.30 -6.04 23.78
C GLY A 4 14.14 -7.56 23.66
N HIS A 5 13.13 -8.08 22.95
CA HIS A 5 12.93 -9.52 22.76
C HIS A 5 12.20 -9.87 21.45
N GLY A 6 12.27 -11.14 21.04
CA GLY A 6 11.59 -11.65 19.84
C GLY A 6 12.24 -11.23 18.52
N LEU A 7 11.49 -11.34 17.42
CA LEU A 7 11.94 -10.99 16.08
C LEU A 7 12.27 -9.48 15.96
N TYR A 8 11.42 -8.64 16.54
CA TYR A 8 11.50 -7.17 16.54
C TYR A 8 12.21 -6.61 17.78
N ARG A 9 13.25 -7.31 18.27
CA ARG A 9 13.92 -6.95 19.54
C ARG A 9 14.60 -5.58 19.50
N TYR A 10 15.02 -5.14 18.32
CA TYR A 10 15.74 -3.88 18.11
C TYR A 10 14.81 -2.72 17.76
N ASP A 11 13.57 -3.02 17.40
CA ASP A 11 12.54 -2.03 17.15
C ASP A 11 12.01 -1.44 18.45
N THR A 12 11.41 -0.26 18.36
CA THR A 12 10.75 0.36 19.49
C THR A 12 9.47 -0.40 19.87
N VAL A 13 8.99 -0.20 21.09
CA VAL A 13 7.72 -0.81 21.54
C VAL A 13 6.57 -0.41 20.61
N ASN A 14 6.58 0.83 20.09
CA ASN A 14 5.56 1.33 19.19
C ASN A 14 5.65 0.65 17.81
N SER A 15 6.81 0.71 17.15
CA SER A 15 7.02 0.09 15.83
C SER A 15 6.76 -1.41 15.87
N SER A 16 7.30 -2.11 16.87
CA SER A 16 7.14 -3.56 16.99
C SER A 16 5.70 -4.01 17.29
N SER A 17 4.87 -3.14 17.86
CA SER A 17 3.44 -3.40 18.02
C SER A 17 2.70 -3.28 16.69
N HIS A 18 3.07 -2.28 15.87
CA HIS A 18 2.54 -2.11 14.53
C HIS A 18 2.94 -3.28 13.61
N GLU A 19 4.20 -3.70 13.64
CA GLU A 19 4.71 -4.82 12.85
C GLU A 19 4.01 -6.14 13.18
N LEU A 20 3.81 -6.44 14.47
CA LEU A 20 3.03 -7.61 14.87
C LEU A 20 1.58 -7.54 14.41
N GLY A 21 0.94 -6.38 14.55
CA GLY A 21 -0.42 -6.18 14.06
C GLY A 21 -0.50 -6.43 12.56
N GLN A 22 0.47 -5.89 11.82
CA GLN A 22 0.61 -6.09 10.38
C GLN A 22 0.80 -7.55 10.01
N ASP A 23 1.69 -8.28 10.68
CA ASP A 23 1.95 -9.71 10.45
C ASP A 23 0.69 -10.55 10.61
N ILE A 24 -0.10 -10.29 11.66
CA ILE A 24 -1.36 -10.99 11.92
C ILE A 24 -2.35 -10.72 10.77
N VAL A 25 -2.49 -9.47 10.35
CA VAL A 25 -3.37 -9.09 9.23
C VAL A 25 -2.90 -9.72 7.92
N THR A 26 -1.59 -9.68 7.64
CA THR A 26 -1.01 -10.30 6.44
C THR A 26 -1.22 -11.81 6.44
N LEU A 27 -1.11 -12.48 7.59
CA LEU A 27 -1.30 -13.93 7.68
C LEU A 27 -2.77 -14.33 7.56
N LEU A 28 -3.68 -13.65 8.27
CA LEU A 28 -5.08 -14.02 8.35
C LEU A 28 -5.94 -13.50 7.20
N ILE A 29 -5.55 -12.39 6.58
CA ILE A 29 -6.33 -11.72 5.53
C ILE A 29 -5.52 -11.64 4.24
N GLY A 30 -4.29 -11.10 4.30
CA GLY A 30 -3.46 -10.91 3.11
C GLY A 30 -3.15 -12.21 2.38
N THR A 31 -2.76 -13.25 3.11
CA THR A 31 -2.35 -14.55 2.54
C THR A 31 -3.53 -15.29 1.91
N PRO A 32 -4.71 -15.43 2.55
CA PRO A 32 -5.89 -15.98 1.89
C PRO A 32 -6.33 -15.19 0.65
N LEU A 33 -6.28 -13.85 0.71
CA LEU A 33 -6.59 -13.01 -0.46
C LEU A 33 -5.59 -13.20 -1.60
N LEU A 34 -4.31 -13.38 -1.28
CA LEU A 34 -3.27 -13.65 -2.28
C LEU A 34 -3.51 -15.01 -2.96
N ILE A 35 -3.77 -16.05 -2.18
CA ILE A 35 -4.05 -17.40 -2.71
C ILE A 35 -5.31 -17.38 -3.58
N THR A 36 -6.40 -16.77 -3.10
CA THR A 36 -7.64 -16.67 -3.88
C THR A 36 -7.46 -15.83 -5.14
N GLY A 37 -6.73 -14.71 -5.07
CA GLY A 37 -6.37 -13.89 -6.22
C GLY A 37 -5.58 -14.66 -7.28
N ILE A 38 -4.56 -15.43 -6.87
CA ILE A 38 -3.77 -16.29 -7.77
C ILE A 38 -4.68 -17.32 -8.44
N VAL A 39 -5.47 -18.06 -7.66
CA VAL A 39 -6.36 -19.12 -8.19
C VAL A 39 -7.38 -18.56 -9.18
N LEU A 40 -7.98 -17.40 -8.89
CA LEU A 40 -8.95 -16.75 -9.77
C LEU A 40 -8.31 -16.13 -11.01
N SER A 41 -7.09 -15.60 -10.88
CA SER A 41 -6.31 -15.06 -11.99
C SER A 41 -5.88 -16.17 -12.97
N LEU A 42 -5.47 -17.34 -12.44
CA LEU A 42 -5.15 -18.52 -13.26
C LEU A 42 -6.37 -19.07 -14.03
N LYS A 43 -7.58 -18.83 -13.52
CA LYS A 43 -8.83 -19.14 -14.23
C LYS A 43 -9.20 -18.11 -15.30
N GLY A 44 -8.38 -17.08 -15.51
CA GLY A 44 -8.62 -16.01 -16.48
C GLY A 44 -9.75 -15.05 -16.08
N THR A 45 -10.15 -15.02 -14.81
CA THR A 45 -11.27 -14.15 -14.40
C THR A 45 -10.79 -12.73 -14.16
N LEU A 46 -11.51 -11.74 -14.70
CA LEU A 46 -11.20 -10.31 -14.52
C LEU A 46 -11.17 -9.91 -13.05
N ARG A 47 -12.13 -10.39 -12.25
CA ARG A 47 -12.17 -10.18 -10.79
C ARG A 47 -10.93 -10.74 -10.10
N GLY A 48 -10.44 -11.90 -10.54
CA GLY A 48 -9.22 -12.51 -10.03
C GLY A 48 -7.98 -11.68 -10.33
N GLN A 49 -7.87 -11.15 -11.55
CA GLN A 49 -6.77 -10.27 -11.95
C GLN A 49 -6.77 -8.96 -11.16
N LEU A 50 -7.94 -8.33 -10.98
CA LEU A 50 -8.09 -7.12 -10.17
C LEU A 50 -7.74 -7.38 -8.70
N LEU A 51 -8.26 -8.46 -8.12
CA LEU A 51 -7.97 -8.87 -6.75
C LEU A 51 -6.48 -9.13 -6.55
N LEU A 52 -5.88 -9.94 -7.44
CA LEU A 52 -4.46 -10.26 -7.38
C LEU A 52 -3.61 -8.99 -7.45
N THR A 53 -3.95 -8.06 -8.34
CA THR A 53 -3.20 -6.81 -8.49
C THR A 53 -3.30 -5.94 -7.24
N GLY A 54 -4.49 -5.81 -6.65
CA GLY A 54 -4.68 -5.07 -5.39
C GLY A 54 -3.91 -5.69 -4.23
N VAL A 55 -3.96 -7.02 -4.09
CA VAL A 55 -3.23 -7.74 -3.03
C VAL A 55 -1.72 -7.61 -3.22
N LEU A 56 -1.20 -7.73 -4.45
CA LEU A 56 0.22 -7.50 -4.72
C LEU A 56 0.66 -6.07 -4.39
N GLY A 57 -0.21 -5.07 -4.60
CA GLY A 57 0.03 -3.69 -4.16
C GLY A 57 0.13 -3.56 -2.63
N TYR A 58 -0.75 -4.23 -1.89
CA TYR A 58 -0.68 -4.29 -0.42
C TYR A 58 0.60 -4.97 0.08
N PHE A 59 0.97 -6.12 -0.50
CA PHE A 59 2.22 -6.81 -0.16
C PHE A 59 3.44 -5.95 -0.52
N LEU A 60 3.42 -5.28 -1.67
CA LEU A 60 4.49 -4.38 -2.10
C LEU A 60 4.71 -3.26 -1.09
N TYR A 61 3.66 -2.57 -0.66
CA TYR A 61 3.74 -1.52 0.34
C TYR A 61 4.25 -2.04 1.70
N THR A 62 3.70 -3.18 2.14
CA THR A 62 4.04 -3.81 3.42
C THR A 62 5.51 -4.19 3.47
N TYR A 63 6.00 -4.91 2.47
CA TYR A 63 7.37 -5.41 2.46
C TYR A 63 8.40 -4.37 2.05
N ALA A 64 8.01 -3.32 1.31
CA ALA A 64 8.83 -2.12 1.18
C ALA A 64 9.06 -1.48 2.56
N SER A 65 7.98 -1.30 3.33
CA SER A 65 8.08 -0.74 4.69
C SER A 65 8.98 -1.61 5.58
N MET A 66 8.80 -2.93 5.58
CA MET A 66 9.66 -3.85 6.35
C MET A 66 11.14 -3.80 5.91
N CYS A 67 11.43 -3.64 4.62
CA CYS A 67 12.82 -3.56 4.14
C CYS A 67 13.53 -2.27 4.57
N PHE A 68 12.80 -1.16 4.67
CA PHE A 68 13.39 0.16 4.86
C PHE A 68 13.20 0.73 6.27
N LEU A 69 12.23 0.22 7.04
CA LEU A 69 11.88 0.74 8.37
C LEU A 69 12.25 -0.20 9.51
N THR A 70 12.05 -1.50 9.34
CA THR A 70 12.27 -2.50 10.39
C THR A 70 13.76 -2.66 10.68
N ALA A 71 14.13 -2.73 11.95
CA ALA A 71 15.50 -2.98 12.36
C ALA A 71 16.00 -4.34 11.85
N PHE A 72 17.28 -4.39 11.50
CA PHE A 72 17.88 -5.60 10.91
C PHE A 72 17.64 -6.84 11.79
N ASN A 73 17.11 -7.88 11.16
CA ASN A 73 16.79 -9.15 11.81
C ASN A 73 17.00 -10.33 10.82
N PRO A 74 16.93 -11.60 11.29
CA PRO A 74 17.20 -12.77 10.44
C PRO A 74 16.27 -12.92 9.22
N PHE A 75 15.10 -12.27 9.21
CA PHE A 75 14.11 -12.33 8.13
C PHE A 75 14.33 -11.24 7.08
N PHE A 76 15.36 -10.41 7.19
CA PHE A 76 15.63 -9.33 6.24
C PHE A 76 15.61 -9.79 4.78
N LEU A 77 16.29 -10.88 4.44
CA LEU A 77 16.29 -11.41 3.07
C LEU A 77 14.93 -11.94 2.62
N VAL A 78 14.10 -12.41 3.56
CA VAL A 78 12.72 -12.82 3.28
C VAL A 78 11.87 -11.60 2.92
N TYR A 79 12.02 -10.49 3.66
CA TYR A 79 11.34 -9.24 3.33
C TYR A 79 11.75 -8.73 1.95
N VAL A 80 13.04 -8.79 1.61
CA VAL A 80 13.55 -8.40 0.28
C VAL A 80 12.98 -9.28 -0.83
N ALA A 81 12.93 -10.60 -0.62
CA ALA A 81 12.34 -11.51 -1.59
C ALA A 81 10.85 -11.24 -1.81
N LEU A 82 10.08 -11.02 -0.74
CA LEU A 82 8.65 -10.72 -0.80
C LEU A 82 8.39 -9.36 -1.44
N PHE A 83 9.20 -8.34 -1.12
CA PHE A 83 9.16 -7.03 -1.77
C PHE A 83 9.40 -7.16 -3.28
N SER A 84 10.47 -7.86 -3.68
CA SER A 84 10.82 -8.06 -5.09
C SER A 84 9.74 -8.81 -5.86
N LEU A 85 9.28 -9.95 -5.33
CA LEU A 85 8.21 -10.75 -5.93
C LEU A 85 6.90 -9.95 -6.07
N SER A 86 6.57 -9.16 -5.05
CA SER A 86 5.38 -8.31 -5.09
C SER A 86 5.51 -7.18 -6.11
N LEU A 87 6.68 -6.55 -6.21
CA LEU A 87 6.95 -5.49 -7.18
C LEU A 87 6.81 -6.01 -8.62
N PHE A 88 7.57 -7.06 -8.96
CA PHE A 88 7.55 -7.60 -10.32
C PHE A 88 6.21 -8.28 -10.63
N GLY A 89 5.59 -8.95 -9.65
CA GLY A 89 4.25 -9.49 -9.78
C GLY A 89 3.21 -8.41 -10.04
N PHE A 90 3.27 -7.29 -9.32
CA PHE A 90 2.36 -6.15 -9.49
C PHE A 90 2.52 -5.54 -10.89
N ILE A 91 3.76 -5.30 -11.34
CA ILE A 91 4.05 -4.77 -12.69
C ILE A 91 3.49 -5.70 -13.77
N LEU A 92 3.73 -7.01 -13.66
CA LEU A 92 3.22 -7.99 -14.62
C LEU A 92 1.69 -8.07 -14.59
N SER A 93 1.07 -8.02 -13.41
CA SER A 93 -0.39 -8.06 -13.27
C SER A 93 -1.04 -6.81 -13.87
N MET A 94 -0.47 -5.63 -13.62
CA MET A 94 -0.91 -4.38 -14.23
C MET A 94 -0.76 -4.37 -15.75
N LYS A 95 0.31 -4.96 -16.29
CA LYS A 95 0.52 -5.06 -17.74
C LYS A 95 -0.52 -5.97 -18.41
N ASN A 96 -0.93 -7.03 -17.74
CA ASN A 96 -1.87 -8.02 -18.29
C ASN A 96 -3.34 -7.63 -18.08
N LEU A 97 -3.62 -6.56 -17.35
CA LEU A 97 -4.98 -6.13 -17.07
C LEU A 97 -5.58 -5.43 -18.30
N ASP A 98 -6.65 -6.02 -18.86
CA ASP A 98 -7.44 -5.37 -19.91
C ASP A 98 -8.37 -4.33 -19.29
N VAL A 99 -7.95 -3.08 -19.36
CA VAL A 99 -8.62 -1.95 -18.72
C VAL A 99 -9.96 -1.63 -19.38
N ASP A 100 -10.08 -1.89 -20.68
CA ASP A 100 -11.32 -1.67 -21.43
C ASP A 100 -12.35 -2.76 -21.11
N GLU A 101 -11.89 -3.99 -20.90
CA GLU A 101 -12.72 -5.07 -20.34
C GLU A 101 -13.22 -4.71 -18.93
N VAL A 102 -12.38 -4.12 -18.08
CA VAL A 102 -12.82 -3.60 -16.76
C VAL A 102 -13.91 -2.55 -16.91
N ALA A 103 -13.70 -1.55 -17.77
CA ALA A 103 -14.66 -0.47 -17.96
C ALA A 103 -16.02 -0.97 -18.47
N SER A 104 -16.02 -1.98 -19.35
CA SER A 104 -17.25 -2.56 -19.92
C SER A 104 -18.06 -3.42 -18.94
N HIS A 105 -17.42 -4.00 -17.92
CA HIS A 105 -18.08 -4.79 -16.88
C HIS A 105 -18.60 -3.97 -15.69
N ILE A 106 -18.29 -2.65 -15.65
CA ILE A 106 -18.79 -1.73 -14.63
C ILE A 106 -20.24 -1.37 -14.96
N GLN A 107 -21.17 -1.68 -14.05
CA GLN A 107 -22.59 -1.34 -14.20
C GLN A 107 -22.82 0.18 -14.14
N ASP A 108 -23.88 0.66 -14.79
CA ASP A 108 -24.28 2.08 -14.79
C ASP A 108 -24.51 2.68 -13.39
N GLY A 109 -24.77 1.82 -12.38
CA GLY A 109 -24.95 2.20 -10.97
C GLY A 109 -23.66 2.34 -10.15
N PHE A 110 -22.47 2.16 -10.73
CA PHE A 110 -21.22 2.24 -9.99
C PHE A 110 -21.03 3.60 -9.32
N PRO A 111 -20.78 3.68 -8.00
CA PRO A 111 -20.77 4.93 -7.24
C PRO A 111 -19.46 5.71 -7.43
N ARG A 112 -19.09 5.98 -8.70
CA ARG A 112 -17.83 6.61 -9.12
C ARG A 112 -17.53 7.91 -8.36
N ARG A 113 -18.55 8.73 -8.11
CA ARG A 113 -18.40 10.00 -7.39
C ARG A 113 -18.11 9.77 -5.92
N ALA A 114 -18.75 8.79 -5.29
CA ALA A 114 -18.50 8.47 -3.89
C ALA A 114 -17.07 7.94 -3.71
N ILE A 115 -16.63 7.03 -4.58
CA ILE A 115 -15.28 6.46 -4.56
C ILE A 115 -14.22 7.52 -4.85
N ALA A 116 -14.41 8.35 -5.88
CA ALA A 116 -13.49 9.46 -6.17
C ALA A 116 -13.42 10.46 -5.01
N THR A 117 -14.56 10.82 -4.40
CA THR A 117 -14.58 11.70 -3.22
C THR A 117 -13.87 11.05 -2.04
N TYR A 118 -14.06 9.75 -1.80
CA TYR A 118 -13.34 9.01 -0.77
C TYR A 118 -11.83 9.08 -0.97
N PHE A 119 -11.34 8.79 -2.19
CA PHE A 119 -9.91 8.89 -2.50
C PHE A 119 -9.37 10.31 -2.31
N ILE A 120 -10.13 11.34 -2.69
CA ILE A 120 -9.73 12.74 -2.46
C ILE A 120 -9.66 13.05 -0.96
N ILE A 121 -10.65 12.61 -0.18
CA ILE A 121 -10.66 12.80 1.28
C ILE A 121 -9.44 12.13 1.92
N VAL A 122 -9.16 10.88 1.55
CA VAL A 122 -7.99 10.14 2.05
C VAL A 122 -6.69 10.83 1.64
N ALA A 123 -6.57 11.25 0.38
CA ALA A 123 -5.39 11.94 -0.13
C ALA A 123 -5.14 13.26 0.62
N VAL A 124 -6.19 14.07 0.81
CA VAL A 124 -6.11 15.34 1.55
C VAL A 124 -5.76 15.07 3.01
N PHE A 125 -6.42 14.10 3.66
CA PHE A 125 -6.15 13.74 5.05
C PHE A 125 -4.70 13.32 5.26
N LEU A 126 -4.19 12.38 4.46
CA LEU A 126 -2.79 11.92 4.55
C LEU A 126 -1.81 13.04 4.25
N THR A 127 -2.09 13.87 3.24
CA THR A 127 -1.25 15.01 2.90
C THR A 127 -1.15 15.98 4.07
N LEU A 128 -2.28 16.35 4.69
CA LEU A 128 -2.30 17.26 5.83
C LEU A 128 -1.64 16.65 7.07
N ALA A 129 -1.90 15.37 7.36
CA ALA A 129 -1.31 14.67 8.49
C ALA A 129 0.22 14.59 8.38
N TRP A 130 0.74 14.16 7.22
CA TRP A 130 2.17 13.97 7.01
C TRP A 130 2.92 15.26 6.74
N LEU A 131 2.36 16.22 6.01
CA LEU A 131 2.96 17.55 5.90
C LEU A 131 2.94 18.28 7.24
N GLY A 132 1.89 18.15 8.04
CA GLY A 132 1.87 18.71 9.40
C GLY A 132 2.99 18.16 10.27
N LEU A 133 3.30 16.87 10.13
CA LEU A 133 4.36 16.21 10.87
C LEU A 133 5.77 16.58 10.37
N VAL A 134 5.96 16.74 9.05
CA VAL A 134 7.29 16.90 8.43
C VAL A 134 7.64 18.35 8.13
N ALA A 135 6.69 19.22 7.81
CA ALA A 135 6.96 20.57 7.30
C ALA A 135 7.65 21.47 8.33
N SER A 136 7.13 21.55 9.56
CA SER A 136 7.72 22.39 10.61
C SER A 136 9.12 21.91 11.04
N PRO A 137 9.35 20.61 11.28
CA PRO A 137 10.69 20.08 11.55
C PRO A 137 11.68 20.29 10.40
N SER A 138 11.21 20.25 9.14
CA SER A 138 12.05 20.52 7.96
C SER A 138 12.52 21.98 7.88
N LEU A 139 11.69 22.93 8.31
CA LEU A 139 12.03 24.36 8.34
C LEU A 139 13.00 24.70 9.49
N THR A 140 12.87 24.00 10.61
CA THR A 140 13.65 24.25 11.84
C THR A 140 14.88 23.36 11.98
N TRP A 141 15.09 22.43 11.04
CA TRP A 141 16.14 21.40 11.09
C TRP A 141 16.14 20.61 12.40
N THR A 142 14.94 20.37 12.93
CA THR A 142 14.74 19.53 14.12
C THR A 142 14.22 18.15 13.71
N PRO A 143 14.52 17.08 14.47
CA PRO A 143 13.94 15.78 14.21
C PRO A 143 12.41 15.82 14.36
N PRO A 144 11.64 15.29 13.39
CA PRO A 144 10.19 15.22 13.50
C PRO A 144 9.75 14.32 14.67
N ASN A 145 8.62 14.68 15.26
CA ASN A 145 7.99 13.86 16.31
C ASN A 145 7.66 12.48 15.75
N GLY A 146 7.94 11.43 16.53
CA GLY A 146 7.69 10.04 16.11
C GLY A 146 8.77 9.43 15.20
N LEU A 147 9.88 10.13 14.94
CA LEU A 147 11.06 9.54 14.28
C LEU A 147 11.66 8.38 15.10
N GLU A 148 11.56 8.47 16.44
CA GLU A 148 12.01 7.44 17.39
C GLU A 148 13.47 6.99 17.12
N SER A 149 13.70 5.71 16.82
CA SER A 149 15.02 5.17 16.46
C SER A 149 15.29 5.13 14.95
N ALA A 150 14.33 5.56 14.12
CA ALA A 150 14.49 5.58 12.68
C ALA A 150 15.41 6.73 12.24
N ILE A 151 16.12 6.52 11.14
CA ILE A 151 16.97 7.56 10.53
C ILE A 151 16.17 8.49 9.60
N THR A 152 14.95 8.10 9.21
CA THR A 152 14.07 8.85 8.32
C THR A 152 12.61 8.41 8.47
N MET A 153 11.68 9.12 7.84
CA MET A 153 10.24 8.91 7.88
C MET A 153 9.76 8.12 6.66
N VAL A 154 10.05 6.81 6.64
CA VAL A 154 9.79 5.92 5.47
C VAL A 154 8.30 5.86 5.10
N ILE A 155 7.41 5.69 6.08
CA ILE A 155 5.97 5.59 5.85
C ILE A 155 5.44 6.86 5.20
N GLN A 156 5.86 8.02 5.71
CA GLN A 156 5.46 9.33 5.19
C GLN A 156 5.99 9.53 3.76
N ALA A 157 7.21 9.06 3.46
CA ALA A 157 7.76 9.10 2.12
C ALA A 157 6.96 8.22 1.14
N LEU A 158 6.59 7.00 1.54
CA LEU A 158 5.76 6.10 0.72
C LEU A 158 4.35 6.68 0.52
N ASP A 159 3.74 7.21 1.57
CA ASP A 159 2.38 7.75 1.51
C ASP A 159 2.30 9.01 0.65
N LEU A 160 3.20 9.98 0.87
CA LEU A 160 3.22 11.23 0.10
C LEU A 160 3.76 11.04 -1.32
N GLY A 161 4.71 10.12 -1.51
CA GLY A 161 5.37 9.90 -2.80
C GLY A 161 4.62 8.96 -3.74
N ILE A 162 3.83 8.03 -3.20
CA ILE A 162 3.15 7.00 -3.98
C ILE A 162 1.64 7.03 -3.72
N LEU A 163 1.22 6.82 -2.46
CA LEU A 163 -0.18 6.56 -2.14
C LEU A 163 -1.10 7.75 -2.45
N VAL A 164 -0.71 8.96 -2.03
CA VAL A 164 -1.44 10.21 -2.27
C VAL A 164 -1.51 10.53 -3.78
N PRO A 165 -0.39 10.54 -4.55
CA PRO A 165 -0.45 10.72 -6.00
C PRO A 165 -1.34 9.69 -6.68
N THR A 166 -1.24 8.41 -6.33
CA THR A 166 -2.08 7.36 -6.92
C THR A 166 -3.55 7.58 -6.61
N ALA A 167 -3.92 7.97 -5.39
CA ALA A 167 -5.29 8.29 -5.02
C ALA A 167 -5.85 9.49 -5.82
N CYS A 168 -5.06 10.57 -5.96
CA CYS A 168 -5.43 11.74 -6.76
C CYS A 168 -5.61 11.40 -8.24
N ILE A 169 -4.69 10.62 -8.81
CA ILE A 169 -4.77 10.15 -10.19
C ILE A 169 -6.02 9.29 -10.38
N THR A 170 -6.25 8.31 -9.51
CA THR A 170 -7.42 7.42 -9.55
C THR A 170 -8.73 8.21 -9.49
N ALA A 171 -8.84 9.16 -8.56
CA ALA A 171 -10.01 10.03 -8.45
C ALA A 171 -10.22 10.88 -9.73
N SER A 172 -9.15 11.46 -10.28
CA SER A 172 -9.23 12.24 -11.53
C SER A 172 -9.70 11.39 -12.72
N LEU A 173 -9.14 10.19 -12.86
CA LEU A 173 -9.49 9.24 -13.92
C LEU A 173 -10.95 8.76 -13.79
N LEU A 174 -11.42 8.49 -12.57
CA LEU A 174 -12.81 8.13 -12.29
C LEU A 174 -13.79 9.24 -12.67
N ILE A 175 -13.47 10.50 -12.34
CA ILE A 175 -14.30 11.66 -12.70
C ILE A 175 -14.34 11.83 -14.22
N LYS A 176 -13.22 11.59 -14.90
CA LYS A 176 -13.10 11.63 -16.37
C LYS A 176 -13.70 10.39 -17.07
N LYS A 177 -14.22 9.41 -16.33
CA LYS A 177 -14.77 8.15 -16.83
C LYS A 177 -13.76 7.35 -17.68
N GLN A 178 -12.48 7.42 -17.34
CA GLN A 178 -11.44 6.67 -18.04
C GLN A 178 -11.31 5.25 -17.48
N ALA A 179 -11.00 4.30 -18.36
CA ALA A 179 -10.87 2.88 -18.04
C ALA A 179 -9.95 2.64 -16.83
N TRP A 180 -8.80 3.32 -16.80
CA TRP A 180 -7.81 3.21 -15.71
C TRP A 180 -8.34 3.66 -14.35
N GLY A 181 -9.31 4.59 -14.32
CA GLY A 181 -9.95 5.00 -13.07
C GLY A 181 -10.72 3.84 -12.42
N TYR A 182 -11.40 3.02 -13.22
CA TYR A 182 -12.13 1.85 -12.74
C TYR A 182 -11.20 0.70 -12.36
N ALA A 183 -10.14 0.47 -13.13
CA ALA A 183 -9.13 -0.55 -12.83
C ALA A 183 -8.35 -0.29 -11.53
N LEU A 184 -8.04 0.98 -11.25
CA LEU A 184 -7.34 1.39 -10.03
C LEU A 184 -8.26 1.57 -8.82
N SER A 185 -9.58 1.50 -9.01
CA SER A 185 -10.56 1.49 -7.93
C SER A 185 -11.25 0.11 -7.85
N PRO A 186 -10.54 -0.96 -7.46
CA PRO A 186 -11.22 -2.22 -7.23
C PRO A 186 -12.32 -2.04 -6.16
N PRO A 187 -13.47 -2.71 -6.33
CA PRO A 187 -14.63 -2.59 -5.44
C PRO A 187 -14.37 -3.10 -4.02
#